data_AF-A0A2U3EKT4-F1
#
_entry.id   AF-A0A2U3EKT4-F1
#
_cell.length_a   1.000
_cell.length_b   1.000
_cell.length_c   1.000
_cell.angle_alpha   90.00
_cell.angle_beta   90.00
_cell.angle_gamma   90.00
#
_symmetry.space_group_name_H-M   'P 1'
#
loop_
_entity.id
_entity.type
_entity.pdbx_description
1 polymer ?
#
loop_
_entity_poly.entity_id
_entity_poly.type
_entity_poly.pdbx_seq_one_letter_code
_entity_poly.pdbx_strand_id
1 'polypeptide(L)'
;MSSHREPGLGPQSQPPSASDAYFAHSTAKRVNTDAVIAAALTRQYPDLHLSIVPRVSVDLLAYAAAGHARATPLADDNLTDATATAAAQTAESNVGGGSASLPTSLAWDVYVPPARRLDGSPGAVARALLFGKFAYHWRGLDFILYIADGRDGGSSYPQVTNLYLMSPRDPSSPSPNGDAHVHALILAAGQWASELHDEIWVFDGGRWLKDANLYRSVRRASWDAVILDPDMKKALIEDHLSFFNGRETYEQLRVPWKRGVIYYGPPGNGKTISIKAMMNTLYSLDKPVPTLYVRTLASSMTEWLTCETQFAGPEYSIQLIFRKARQYAPCYLVFEDLDSIVSDGVRSYFLNEVDGLQSNDGIFMIGSTNHLDRLDPGIAASLTPSISKPPGALLRSATIVAQKRPSRFDRKYLFPNPSFDERVAYARFWQGKLAPNPDIEFPDELCAAIARITDDFSFAYMQEAFVAALLAIARDHTGGADGDGKGQQQNKDREEYDGKRRPGAKRMAMPSTVDGPDDWVEISDRSLKSPATRQGRSDLDKLILWVEIQKQVKILREGMEDEKRGGN
;
A
#
# COMPACT_ATOMS: atom_id res chain seq x y z
N MET A 1 -41.84 13.06 -81.73
CA MET A 1 -41.84 13.54 -80.33
C MET A 1 -40.82 12.71 -79.57
N SER A 2 -39.74 13.36 -79.15
CA SER A 2 -38.62 12.75 -78.45
C SER A 2 -39.02 12.35 -77.03
N SER A 3 -38.74 11.12 -76.61
CA SER A 3 -38.49 10.82 -75.20
C SER A 3 -37.27 9.91 -75.08
N HIS A 4 -36.25 10.45 -74.41
CA HIS A 4 -35.04 9.76 -74.01
C HIS A 4 -35.37 8.57 -73.09
N ARG A 5 -34.77 7.40 -73.36
CA ARG A 5 -34.58 6.35 -72.36
C ARG A 5 -33.33 6.68 -71.56
N GLU A 6 -33.48 6.96 -70.27
CA GLU A 6 -32.40 6.87 -69.29
C GLU A 6 -32.18 5.41 -68.87
N PRO A 7 -30.93 5.01 -68.54
CA PRO A 7 -30.60 3.64 -68.16
C PRO A 7 -31.04 3.35 -66.71
N GLY A 8 -31.71 2.22 -66.51
CA GLY A 8 -32.20 1.78 -65.21
C GLY A 8 -31.07 1.60 -64.19
N LEU A 9 -31.12 2.39 -63.12
CA LEU A 9 -30.49 2.07 -61.85
C LEU A 9 -31.20 0.84 -61.26
N GLY A 10 -30.46 -0.25 -61.04
CA GLY A 10 -30.93 -1.39 -60.26
C GLY A 10 -31.37 -0.97 -58.84
N PRO A 11 -32.13 -1.80 -58.13
CA PRO A 11 -32.66 -1.42 -56.82
C PRO A 11 -31.49 -1.12 -55.86
N GLN A 12 -31.31 0.15 -55.54
CA GLN A 12 -30.48 0.57 -54.42
C GLN A 12 -31.13 -0.03 -53.18
N SER A 13 -30.44 -0.96 -52.52
CA SER A 13 -30.84 -1.48 -51.23
C SER A 13 -30.99 -0.30 -50.28
N GLN A 14 -32.23 0.01 -49.87
CA GLN A 14 -32.45 1.05 -48.86
C GLN A 14 -31.60 0.72 -47.63
N PRO A 15 -30.92 1.72 -47.04
CA PRO A 15 -30.22 1.50 -45.78
C PRO A 15 -31.23 0.98 -44.74
N PRO A 16 -30.83 0.03 -43.88
CA PRO A 16 -31.73 -0.56 -42.89
C PRO A 16 -32.36 0.56 -42.06
N SER A 17 -33.66 0.41 -41.76
CA SER A 17 -34.35 1.41 -40.94
C SER A 17 -33.66 1.52 -39.57
N ALA A 18 -33.76 2.68 -38.92
CA ALA A 18 -33.22 2.84 -37.57
C ALA A 18 -33.77 1.76 -36.60
N SER A 19 -35.00 1.32 -36.81
CA SER A 19 -35.62 0.21 -36.08
C SER A 19 -34.94 -1.12 -36.39
N ASP A 20 -34.67 -1.44 -37.66
CA ASP A 20 -33.97 -2.67 -38.03
C ASP A 20 -32.53 -2.68 -37.50
N ALA A 21 -31.84 -1.54 -37.55
CA ALA A 21 -30.51 -1.39 -36.95
C ALA A 21 -30.55 -1.55 -35.43
N TYR A 22 -31.56 -0.96 -34.76
CA TYR A 22 -31.76 -1.10 -33.32
C TYR A 22 -32.08 -2.54 -32.91
N PHE A 23 -33.01 -3.21 -33.58
CA PHE A 23 -33.37 -4.59 -33.28
C PHE A 23 -32.27 -5.57 -33.69
N ALA A 24 -31.57 -5.36 -34.80
CA ALA A 24 -30.41 -6.19 -35.18
C ALA A 24 -29.26 -6.04 -34.16
N HIS A 25 -28.99 -4.83 -33.69
CA HIS A 25 -28.02 -4.60 -32.61
C HIS A 25 -28.49 -5.26 -31.29
N SER A 26 -29.77 -5.10 -30.95
CA SER A 26 -30.35 -5.58 -29.70
C SER A 26 -30.62 -7.09 -29.67
N THR A 27 -30.62 -7.75 -30.83
CA THR A 27 -30.82 -9.21 -30.98
C THR A 27 -29.55 -9.94 -31.42
N ALA A 28 -28.45 -9.22 -31.66
CA ALA A 28 -27.19 -9.82 -32.07
C ALA A 28 -26.76 -10.89 -31.05
N LYS A 29 -26.56 -12.12 -31.54
CA LYS A 29 -26.06 -13.23 -30.73
C LYS A 29 -24.74 -12.79 -30.09
N ARG A 30 -24.70 -12.65 -28.78
CA ARG A 30 -23.44 -12.48 -28.06
C ARG A 30 -22.59 -13.72 -28.33
N VAL A 31 -21.44 -13.53 -28.96
CA VAL A 31 -20.46 -14.60 -29.15
C VAL A 31 -19.81 -14.81 -27.80
N ASN A 32 -19.99 -16.01 -27.24
CA ASN A 32 -19.27 -16.41 -26.05
C ASN A 32 -17.86 -16.86 -26.49
N THR A 33 -16.87 -16.04 -26.15
CA THR A 33 -15.44 -16.24 -26.46
C THR A 33 -14.95 -17.59 -25.93
N ASP A 34 -15.30 -17.95 -24.69
CA ASP A 34 -14.95 -19.23 -24.09
C ASP A 34 -15.48 -20.42 -24.90
N ALA A 35 -16.74 -20.37 -25.33
CA ALA A 35 -17.35 -21.42 -26.13
C ALA A 35 -16.68 -21.54 -27.51
N VAL A 36 -16.32 -20.41 -28.13
CA VAL A 36 -15.60 -20.39 -29.41
C VAL A 36 -14.21 -20.97 -29.27
N ILE A 37 -13.43 -20.51 -28.28
CA ILE A 37 -12.07 -20.98 -28.04
C ILE A 37 -12.08 -22.45 -27.63
N ALA A 38 -12.95 -22.86 -26.70
CA ALA A 38 -13.05 -24.23 -26.25
C ALA A 38 -13.38 -25.20 -27.39
N ALA A 39 -14.35 -24.84 -28.24
CA ALA A 39 -14.69 -25.64 -29.42
C ALA A 39 -13.55 -25.71 -30.44
N ALA A 40 -12.82 -24.62 -30.64
CA ALA A 40 -11.65 -24.59 -31.52
C ALA A 40 -10.52 -25.48 -30.99
N LEU A 41 -10.17 -25.35 -29.71
CA LEU A 41 -9.11 -26.12 -29.06
C LEU A 41 -9.43 -27.62 -29.00
N THR A 42 -10.67 -27.97 -28.68
CA THR A 42 -11.10 -29.38 -28.64
C THR A 42 -11.05 -30.03 -30.03
N ARG A 43 -11.32 -29.25 -31.10
CA ARG A 43 -11.19 -29.73 -32.48
C ARG A 43 -9.72 -29.86 -32.91
N GLN A 44 -8.87 -28.93 -32.49
CA GLN A 44 -7.45 -28.92 -32.84
C GLN A 44 -6.67 -30.02 -32.13
N TYR A 45 -7.03 -30.31 -30.88
CA TYR A 45 -6.37 -31.31 -30.04
C TYR A 45 -7.39 -32.33 -29.47
N PRO A 46 -7.94 -33.21 -30.31
CA PRO A 46 -9.02 -34.14 -29.89
C PRO A 46 -8.57 -35.11 -28.78
N ASP A 47 -7.28 -35.45 -28.76
CA ASP A 47 -6.70 -36.42 -27.82
C ASP A 47 -6.31 -35.80 -26.46
N LEU A 48 -6.33 -34.47 -26.35
CA LEU A 48 -6.02 -33.76 -25.11
C LEU A 48 -7.30 -33.40 -24.34
N HIS A 49 -7.17 -33.28 -23.03
CA HIS A 49 -8.19 -32.74 -22.16
C HIS A 49 -8.04 -31.21 -22.05
N LEU A 50 -9.15 -30.48 -22.22
CA LEU A 50 -9.22 -29.03 -22.05
C LEU A 50 -9.75 -28.67 -20.66
N SER A 51 -9.02 -27.82 -19.93
CA SER A 51 -9.48 -27.15 -18.72
C SER A 51 -9.44 -25.63 -18.89
N ILE A 52 -10.49 -24.94 -18.44
CA ILE A 52 -10.59 -23.47 -18.50
C ILE A 52 -10.51 -22.92 -17.08
N VAL A 53 -9.59 -21.98 -16.84
CA VAL A 53 -9.29 -21.44 -15.51
C VAL A 53 -9.26 -19.90 -15.57
N PRO A 54 -10.07 -19.19 -14.78
CA PRO A 54 -9.99 -17.74 -14.70
C PRO A 54 -8.63 -17.27 -14.17
N ARG A 55 -7.95 -16.37 -14.88
CA ARG A 55 -6.62 -15.87 -14.48
C ARG A 55 -6.62 -15.15 -13.13
N VAL A 56 -7.76 -14.56 -12.73
CA VAL A 56 -7.91 -13.94 -11.41
C VAL A 56 -7.67 -14.92 -10.25
N SER A 57 -7.88 -16.23 -10.49
CA SER A 57 -7.65 -17.26 -9.48
C SER A 57 -6.21 -17.75 -9.44
N VAL A 58 -5.49 -17.73 -10.56
CA VAL A 58 -4.13 -18.27 -10.72
C VAL A 58 -3.38 -17.52 -11.82
N ASP A 59 -2.14 -17.10 -11.56
CA ASP A 59 -1.24 -16.58 -12.61
C ASP A 59 -0.09 -17.57 -12.89
N LEU A 60 -0.29 -18.40 -13.92
CA LEU A 60 0.68 -19.44 -14.32
C LEU A 60 1.95 -18.86 -14.94
N LEU A 61 1.89 -17.69 -15.58
CA LEU A 61 3.07 -17.05 -16.14
C LEU A 61 3.95 -16.48 -15.04
N ALA A 62 3.36 -15.84 -14.03
CA ALA A 62 4.10 -15.38 -12.85
C ALA A 62 4.71 -16.56 -12.08
N TYR A 63 3.95 -17.65 -11.90
CA TYR A 63 4.44 -18.88 -11.26
C TYR A 63 5.64 -19.49 -12.01
N ALA A 64 5.60 -19.49 -13.36
CA ALA A 64 6.73 -19.94 -14.18
C ALA A 64 7.91 -18.97 -14.12
N ALA A 65 7.66 -17.65 -14.16
CA ALA A 65 8.70 -16.63 -14.06
C ALA A 65 9.44 -16.67 -12.71
N ALA A 66 8.76 -17.10 -11.64
CA ALA A 66 9.37 -17.37 -10.33
C ALA A 66 10.20 -18.67 -10.28
N GLY A 67 10.30 -19.42 -11.39
CA GLY A 67 11.12 -20.62 -11.51
C GLY A 67 10.45 -21.92 -11.10
N HIS A 68 9.15 -21.91 -10.78
CA HIS A 68 8.43 -23.12 -10.40
C HIS A 68 7.95 -23.97 -11.59
N ALA A 69 7.92 -23.37 -12.77
CA ALA A 69 7.56 -24.00 -14.04
C ALA A 69 8.33 -23.32 -15.18
N ARG A 70 8.22 -23.87 -16.39
CA ARG A 70 8.76 -23.23 -17.60
C ARG A 70 7.63 -22.95 -18.57
N ALA A 71 7.41 -21.67 -18.89
CA ALA A 71 6.49 -21.24 -19.94
C ALA A 71 7.29 -20.73 -21.13
N THR A 72 7.18 -21.39 -22.28
CA THR A 72 7.87 -21.01 -23.52
C THR A 72 6.83 -20.61 -24.57
N PRO A 73 6.88 -19.39 -25.13
CA PRO A 73 5.96 -19.00 -26.20
C PRO A 73 6.04 -19.98 -27.38
N LEU A 74 4.89 -20.36 -27.94
CA LEU A 74 4.79 -21.19 -29.14
C LEU A 74 4.29 -20.35 -30.31
N ALA A 75 4.92 -20.51 -31.48
CA ALA A 75 4.32 -20.10 -32.74
C ALA A 75 3.24 -21.12 -33.16
N ASP A 76 2.31 -20.73 -34.03
CA ASP A 76 1.50 -21.72 -34.75
C ASP A 76 2.30 -22.24 -35.95
N ASP A 77 2.15 -23.54 -36.22
CA ASP A 77 2.89 -24.34 -37.20
C ASP A 77 2.66 -23.95 -38.68
N ASN A 78 2.00 -22.81 -38.95
CA ASN A 78 1.60 -22.38 -40.30
C ASN A 78 2.37 -21.18 -40.87
N LEU A 79 3.43 -20.71 -40.20
CA LEU A 79 4.35 -19.72 -40.76
C LEU A 79 5.74 -20.33 -40.92
N THR A 80 5.94 -21.03 -42.03
CA THR A 80 7.30 -21.20 -42.55
C THR A 80 7.76 -19.84 -43.07
N ASP A 81 9.01 -19.46 -42.78
CA ASP A 81 9.63 -18.15 -43.09
C ASP A 81 9.50 -17.69 -44.57
N ALA A 82 9.05 -18.56 -45.47
CA ALA A 82 8.88 -18.26 -46.89
C ALA A 82 7.56 -17.55 -47.26
N THR A 83 6.51 -17.58 -46.42
CA THR A 83 5.19 -17.00 -46.75
C THR A 83 4.91 -15.64 -46.10
N ALA A 84 5.63 -15.28 -45.04
CA ALA A 84 5.47 -14.00 -44.34
C ALA A 84 5.86 -12.78 -45.20
N THR A 85 6.87 -12.94 -46.06
CA THR A 85 7.37 -11.86 -46.93
C THR A 85 6.43 -11.56 -48.10
N ALA A 86 5.58 -12.51 -48.50
CA ALA A 86 4.60 -12.33 -49.57
C ALA A 86 3.30 -11.66 -49.07
N ALA A 87 2.87 -11.94 -47.84
CA ALA A 87 1.63 -11.38 -47.28
C ALA A 87 1.75 -9.89 -46.91
N ALA A 88 2.97 -9.41 -46.61
CA ALA A 88 3.21 -8.01 -46.24
C ALA A 88 3.11 -7.02 -47.42
N GLN A 89 3.19 -7.49 -48.67
CA GLN A 89 3.17 -6.63 -49.86
C GLN A 89 1.77 -6.40 -50.46
N THR A 90 0.73 -7.07 -49.95
CA THR A 90 -0.64 -6.96 -50.48
C THR A 90 -1.66 -6.34 -49.52
N ALA A 91 -1.22 -5.78 -48.38
CA ALA A 91 -2.09 -5.30 -47.31
C ALA A 91 -2.61 -3.85 -47.46
N GLU A 92 -2.58 -3.25 -48.66
CA GLU A 92 -3.14 -1.90 -48.90
C GLU A 92 -4.52 -1.88 -49.58
N SER A 93 -5.12 -3.03 -49.87
CA SER A 93 -6.49 -3.04 -50.40
C SER A 93 -7.23 -4.31 -49.99
N ASN A 94 -7.98 -4.25 -48.88
CA ASN A 94 -9.30 -4.88 -48.71
C ASN A 94 -9.72 -4.85 -47.23
N VAL A 95 -10.50 -3.81 -46.88
CA VAL A 95 -11.47 -3.94 -45.78
C VAL A 95 -12.67 -4.69 -46.37
N GLY A 96 -12.57 -6.02 -46.40
CA GLY A 96 -13.60 -6.88 -46.97
C GLY A 96 -13.13 -8.33 -47.07
N GLY A 97 -13.52 -9.14 -46.08
CA GLY A 97 -13.60 -10.60 -46.17
C GLY A 97 -12.48 -11.33 -46.93
N GLY A 98 -11.27 -11.34 -46.39
CA GLY A 98 -10.16 -12.16 -46.89
C GLY A 98 -9.21 -12.50 -45.74
N SER A 99 -8.86 -13.77 -45.60
CA SER A 99 -8.05 -14.35 -44.52
C SER A 99 -6.63 -13.74 -44.45
N ALA A 100 -6.48 -12.57 -43.84
CA ALA A 100 -5.19 -12.14 -43.31
C ALA A 100 -4.83 -13.09 -42.16
N SER A 101 -3.65 -13.70 -42.20
CA SER A 101 -3.17 -14.60 -41.14
C SER A 101 -3.15 -13.83 -39.83
N LEU A 102 -4.02 -14.20 -38.88
CA LEU A 102 -4.07 -13.60 -37.56
C LEU A 102 -2.75 -13.84 -36.82
N PRO A 103 -2.31 -12.92 -35.95
CA PRO A 103 -1.06 -13.06 -35.22
C PRO A 103 -1.12 -14.19 -34.19
N THR A 104 0.01 -14.88 -33.99
CA THR A 104 0.15 -16.02 -33.05
C THR A 104 0.09 -15.60 -31.57
N SER A 105 0.32 -14.32 -31.30
CA SER A 105 0.08 -13.69 -30.00
C SER A 105 -0.33 -12.24 -30.20
N LEU A 106 -1.14 -11.72 -29.29
CA LEU A 106 -1.55 -10.33 -29.24
C LEU A 106 -1.23 -9.78 -27.85
N ALA A 107 -0.49 -8.68 -27.79
CA ALA A 107 -0.18 -8.01 -26.55
C ALA A 107 0.00 -6.52 -26.78
N TRP A 108 -0.16 -5.74 -25.72
CA TRP A 108 0.24 -4.33 -25.69
C TRP A 108 1.57 -4.18 -24.99
N ASP A 109 2.43 -3.34 -25.56
CA ASP A 109 3.60 -2.84 -24.84
C ASP A 109 3.14 -1.65 -23.99
N VAL A 110 3.34 -1.79 -22.67
CA VAL A 110 2.88 -0.85 -21.66
C VAL A 110 4.11 -0.27 -20.97
N TYR A 111 4.26 1.04 -21.05
CA TYR A 111 5.29 1.73 -20.28
C TYR A 111 4.91 1.75 -18.80
N VAL A 112 5.80 1.21 -17.97
CA VAL A 112 5.73 1.23 -16.52
C VAL A 112 6.73 2.27 -16.02
N PRO A 113 6.27 3.43 -15.52
CA PRO A 113 7.17 4.45 -15.00
C PRO A 113 7.96 3.95 -13.78
N PRO A 114 9.16 4.50 -13.52
CA PRO A 114 9.95 4.14 -12.35
C PRO A 114 9.19 4.51 -11.06
N ALA A 115 9.31 3.67 -10.03
CA ALA A 115 8.67 3.92 -8.73
C ALA A 115 9.18 5.22 -8.07
N ARG A 116 10.45 5.58 -8.28
CA ARG A 116 11.05 6.85 -7.83
C ARG A 116 11.87 7.45 -8.97
N ARG A 117 11.68 8.73 -9.24
CA ARG A 117 12.48 9.46 -10.25
C ARG A 117 13.94 9.66 -9.83
N LEU A 118 14.22 9.68 -8.52
CA LEU A 118 15.56 9.91 -7.96
C LEU A 118 16.53 8.77 -8.24
N ASP A 119 16.03 7.55 -8.47
CA ASP A 119 16.86 6.37 -8.68
C ASP A 119 17.50 6.35 -10.09
N GLY A 120 17.21 7.37 -10.93
CA GLY A 120 17.73 7.50 -12.29
C GLY A 120 17.21 6.45 -13.28
N SER A 121 16.31 5.58 -12.85
CA SER A 121 15.71 4.54 -13.69
C SER A 121 14.78 5.16 -14.74
N PRO A 122 14.90 4.78 -16.02
CA PRO A 122 13.99 5.24 -17.07
C PRO A 122 12.62 4.56 -17.03
N GLY A 123 12.36 3.67 -16.04
CA GLY A 123 11.17 2.81 -16.01
C GLY A 123 11.41 1.48 -16.73
N ALA A 124 10.32 0.79 -17.05
CA ALA A 124 10.33 -0.48 -17.77
C ALA A 124 9.23 -0.51 -18.84
N VAL A 125 9.39 -1.36 -19.85
CA VAL A 125 8.30 -1.73 -20.75
C VAL A 125 7.82 -3.11 -20.34
N ALA A 126 6.55 -3.20 -19.93
CA ALA A 126 5.86 -4.44 -19.64
C ALA A 126 4.99 -4.86 -20.83
N ARG A 127 4.70 -6.15 -20.95
CA ARG A 127 3.85 -6.69 -22.02
C ARG A 127 2.52 -7.17 -21.44
N ALA A 128 1.43 -6.47 -21.78
CA ALA A 128 0.07 -6.85 -21.39
C ALA A 128 -0.51 -7.81 -22.42
N LEU A 129 -0.48 -9.11 -22.12
CA LEU A 129 -0.93 -10.17 -23.01
C LEU A 129 -2.47 -10.20 -23.14
N LEU A 130 -2.96 -10.06 -24.36
CA LEU A 130 -4.39 -10.21 -24.72
C LEU A 130 -4.69 -11.60 -25.27
N PHE A 131 -3.75 -12.17 -26.03
CA PHE A 131 -3.83 -13.53 -26.54
C PHE A 131 -2.42 -14.12 -26.64
N GLY A 132 -2.21 -15.35 -26.18
CA GLY A 132 -0.93 -16.03 -26.36
C GLY A 132 -1.02 -17.54 -26.14
N LYS A 133 -0.05 -18.24 -26.75
CA LYS A 133 0.11 -19.70 -26.71
C LYS A 133 1.49 -20.04 -26.15
N PHE A 134 1.56 -21.00 -25.25
CA PHE A 134 2.79 -21.40 -24.56
C PHE A 134 2.87 -22.91 -24.40
N ALA A 135 4.06 -23.47 -24.58
CA ALA A 135 4.43 -24.76 -24.02
C ALA A 135 4.71 -24.55 -22.53
N TYR A 136 4.01 -25.27 -21.67
CA TYR A 136 4.11 -25.12 -20.24
C TYR A 136 4.56 -26.43 -19.61
N HIS A 137 5.74 -26.41 -18.98
CA HIS A 137 6.33 -27.58 -18.36
C HIS A 137 6.35 -27.44 -16.84
N TRP A 138 5.79 -28.41 -16.13
CA TRP A 138 5.74 -28.41 -14.66
C TRP A 138 5.85 -29.84 -14.11
N ARG A 139 6.84 -30.08 -13.24
CA ARG A 139 7.09 -31.38 -12.57
C ARG A 139 7.12 -32.59 -13.53
N GLY A 140 7.70 -32.42 -14.72
CA GLY A 140 7.80 -33.49 -15.71
C GLY A 140 6.56 -33.67 -16.59
N LEU A 141 5.53 -32.83 -16.41
CA LEU A 141 4.32 -32.83 -17.22
C LEU A 141 4.33 -31.64 -18.20
N ASP A 142 3.88 -31.90 -19.42
CA ASP A 142 3.76 -30.91 -20.48
C ASP A 142 2.30 -30.54 -20.73
N PHE A 143 2.05 -29.24 -20.81
CA PHE A 143 0.75 -28.65 -21.11
C PHE A 143 0.88 -27.69 -22.30
N ILE A 144 -0.21 -27.50 -23.04
CA ILE A 144 -0.35 -26.35 -23.96
C ILE A 144 -1.23 -25.33 -23.25
N LEU A 145 -0.66 -24.18 -22.93
CA LEU A 145 -1.36 -23.08 -22.28
C LEU A 145 -1.73 -22.02 -23.31
N TYR A 146 -3.03 -21.73 -23.43
CA TYR A 146 -3.52 -20.53 -24.08
C TYR A 146 -3.98 -19.53 -23.03
N ILE A 147 -3.74 -18.26 -23.29
CA ILE A 147 -4.26 -17.14 -22.50
C ILE A 147 -5.06 -16.29 -23.47
N ALA A 148 -6.31 -15.98 -23.13
CA ALA A 148 -7.13 -15.08 -23.95
C ALA A 148 -7.94 -14.13 -23.07
N ASP A 149 -7.95 -12.86 -23.48
CA ASP A 149 -8.85 -11.84 -22.96
C ASP A 149 -10.25 -12.05 -23.54
N GLY A 150 -11.17 -12.48 -22.69
CA GLY A 150 -12.57 -12.65 -23.02
C GLY A 150 -13.40 -11.46 -22.55
N ARG A 151 -14.49 -11.20 -23.28
CA ARG A 151 -15.56 -10.28 -22.87
C ARG A 151 -16.80 -11.01 -22.35
N ASP A 152 -16.60 -12.25 -21.91
CA ASP A 152 -17.66 -13.10 -21.39
C ASP A 152 -17.79 -12.91 -19.87
N GLY A 153 -19.02 -12.79 -19.39
CA GLY A 153 -19.30 -12.63 -17.97
C GLY A 153 -20.68 -12.03 -17.70
N GLY A 154 -21.12 -12.08 -16.44
CA GLY A 154 -22.45 -11.63 -16.01
C GLY A 154 -22.61 -10.12 -15.82
N SER A 155 -21.54 -9.33 -16.00
CA SER A 155 -21.55 -7.87 -15.80
C SER A 155 -21.64 -7.09 -17.12
N SER A 156 -21.79 -5.77 -17.04
CA SER A 156 -21.90 -4.91 -18.23
C SER A 156 -20.61 -4.85 -19.07
N TYR A 157 -19.44 -5.04 -18.44
CA TYR A 157 -18.12 -5.03 -19.09
C TYR A 157 -17.14 -6.00 -18.40
N PRO A 158 -17.37 -7.32 -18.49
CA PRO A 158 -16.47 -8.28 -17.88
C PRO A 158 -15.14 -8.25 -18.64
N GLN A 159 -14.05 -8.02 -17.91
CA GLN A 159 -12.69 -8.28 -18.40
C GLN A 159 -12.23 -9.56 -17.74
N VAL A 160 -12.49 -10.68 -18.41
CA VAL A 160 -12.13 -12.00 -17.91
C VAL A 160 -11.03 -12.54 -18.80
N THR A 161 -9.79 -12.45 -18.34
CA THR A 161 -8.71 -13.21 -18.96
C THR A 161 -8.78 -14.65 -18.48
N ASN A 162 -8.93 -15.60 -19.40
CA ASN A 162 -8.97 -17.02 -19.10
C ASN A 162 -7.69 -17.72 -19.56
N LEU A 163 -7.34 -18.76 -18.81
CA LEU A 163 -6.28 -19.71 -19.12
C LEU A 163 -6.94 -20.99 -19.64
N TYR A 164 -6.56 -21.45 -20.83
CA TYR A 164 -7.01 -22.72 -21.40
C TYR A 164 -5.83 -23.68 -21.40
N LEU A 165 -5.92 -24.71 -20.58
CA LEU A 165 -4.88 -25.72 -20.41
C LEU A 165 -5.27 -26.98 -21.17
N MET A 166 -4.44 -27.37 -22.13
CA MET A 166 -4.50 -28.67 -22.77
C MET A 166 -3.52 -29.61 -22.06
N SER A 167 -4.02 -30.76 -21.62
CA SER A 167 -3.24 -31.79 -20.92
C SER A 167 -3.47 -33.17 -21.54
N PRO A 168 -2.50 -34.10 -21.49
CA PRO A 168 -2.75 -35.49 -21.83
C PRO A 168 -3.84 -36.04 -20.92
N ARG A 169 -4.85 -36.71 -21.48
CA ARG A 169 -5.92 -37.33 -20.69
C ARG A 169 -5.33 -38.32 -19.70
N ASP A 170 -5.65 -38.18 -18.43
CA ASP A 170 -5.41 -39.24 -17.44
C ASP A 170 -6.49 -40.35 -17.54
N PRO A 171 -6.18 -41.55 -18.06
CA PRO A 171 -7.15 -42.63 -18.13
C PRO A 171 -7.56 -43.19 -16.76
N SER A 172 -6.80 -42.88 -15.69
CA SER A 172 -7.06 -43.33 -14.32
C SER A 172 -7.97 -42.39 -13.53
N SER A 173 -8.19 -41.16 -14.03
CA SER A 173 -9.10 -40.17 -13.44
C SER A 173 -10.08 -39.62 -14.49
N PRO A 174 -11.09 -40.40 -14.91
CA PRO A 174 -12.11 -39.99 -15.88
C PRO A 174 -13.14 -39.01 -15.28
N SER A 175 -12.70 -38.12 -14.39
CA SER A 175 -13.56 -37.16 -13.72
C SER A 175 -14.23 -36.24 -14.74
N PRO A 176 -15.57 -36.07 -14.70
CA PRO A 176 -16.26 -35.05 -15.50
C PRO A 176 -15.87 -33.61 -15.09
N ASN A 177 -15.17 -33.45 -13.96
CA ASN A 177 -14.83 -32.17 -13.35
C ASN A 177 -13.36 -31.74 -13.57
N GLY A 178 -12.61 -32.41 -14.44
CA GLY A 178 -11.26 -31.98 -14.84
C GLY A 178 -10.13 -32.99 -14.58
N ASP A 179 -9.00 -32.76 -15.25
CA ASP A 179 -7.79 -33.58 -15.17
C ASP A 179 -7.05 -33.39 -13.84
N ALA A 180 -6.67 -34.49 -13.18
CA ALA A 180 -5.99 -34.46 -11.88
C ALA A 180 -4.64 -33.70 -11.91
N HIS A 181 -3.92 -33.75 -13.03
CA HIS A 181 -2.67 -33.02 -13.22
C HIS A 181 -2.91 -31.50 -13.30
N VAL A 182 -3.96 -31.09 -14.01
CA VAL A 182 -4.34 -29.68 -14.10
C VAL A 182 -4.77 -29.15 -12.74
N HIS A 183 -5.54 -29.94 -11.98
CA HIS A 183 -5.92 -29.56 -10.62
C HIS A 183 -4.72 -29.42 -9.69
N ALA A 184 -3.75 -30.34 -9.78
CA ALA A 184 -2.51 -30.25 -9.01
C ALA A 184 -1.70 -28.99 -9.36
N LEU A 185 -1.62 -28.62 -10.65
CA LEU A 185 -0.96 -27.39 -11.09
C LEU A 185 -1.69 -26.13 -10.57
N ILE A 186 -3.02 -26.07 -10.70
CA ILE A 186 -3.85 -24.97 -10.21
C ILE A 186 -3.68 -24.80 -8.70
N LEU A 187 -3.71 -25.90 -7.94
CA LEU A 187 -3.50 -25.88 -6.49
C LEU A 187 -2.11 -25.37 -6.13
N ALA A 188 -1.05 -25.86 -6.80
CA ALA A 188 0.32 -25.44 -6.52
C ALA A 188 0.55 -23.96 -6.85
N ALA A 189 0.09 -23.51 -8.01
CA ALA A 189 0.23 -22.12 -8.44
C ALA A 189 -0.67 -21.17 -7.62
N GLY A 190 -1.89 -21.59 -7.28
CA GLY A 190 -2.80 -20.84 -6.43
C GLY A 190 -2.30 -20.72 -4.99
N GLN A 191 -1.72 -21.79 -4.44
CA GLN A 191 -1.08 -21.74 -3.12
C GLN A 191 0.08 -20.73 -3.14
N TRP A 192 1.00 -20.85 -4.10
CA TRP A 192 2.11 -19.90 -4.25
C TRP A 192 1.62 -18.45 -4.42
N ALA A 193 0.58 -18.23 -5.23
CA ALA A 193 0.01 -16.90 -5.43
C ALA A 193 -0.64 -16.33 -4.16
N SER A 194 -1.13 -17.18 -3.26
CA SER A 194 -1.68 -16.75 -1.98
C SER A 194 -0.59 -16.51 -0.91
N GLU A 195 0.57 -17.16 -1.01
CA GLU A 195 1.72 -16.87 -0.16
C GLU A 195 2.27 -15.45 -0.41
N LEU A 196 2.84 -14.83 0.63
CA LEU A 196 3.48 -13.51 0.54
C LEU A 196 4.98 -13.71 0.24
N HIS A 197 5.50 -12.99 -0.77
CA HIS A 197 6.90 -13.09 -1.19
C HIS A 197 7.60 -11.74 -0.94
N ASP A 198 7.96 -11.46 0.31
CA ASP A 198 8.48 -10.15 0.76
C ASP A 198 7.49 -8.99 0.51
N GLU A 199 6.24 -9.24 0.87
CA GLU A 199 5.10 -8.37 0.61
C GLU A 199 4.19 -8.26 1.84
N ILE A 200 3.39 -7.20 1.88
CA ILE A 200 2.31 -7.01 2.85
C ILE A 200 0.99 -6.92 2.11
N TRP A 201 -0.06 -7.57 2.61
CA TRP A 201 -1.41 -7.33 2.09
C TRP A 201 -1.91 -5.96 2.51
N VAL A 202 -2.26 -5.11 1.55
CA VAL A 202 -2.83 -3.79 1.76
C VAL A 202 -4.25 -3.76 1.19
N PHE A 203 -5.22 -3.39 2.01
CA PHE A 203 -6.59 -3.13 1.57
C PHE A 203 -6.74 -1.64 1.24
N ASP A 204 -6.98 -1.35 -0.02
CA ASP A 204 -7.13 0.00 -0.55
C ASP A 204 -8.11 0.00 -1.73
N GLY A 205 -8.97 1.02 -1.82
CA GLY A 205 -9.96 1.15 -2.89
C GLY A 205 -10.93 -0.03 -3.01
N GLY A 206 -11.24 -0.74 -1.93
CA GLY A 206 -12.17 -1.88 -1.93
C GLY A 206 -11.56 -3.22 -2.34
N ARG A 207 -10.23 -3.33 -2.47
CA ARG A 207 -9.54 -4.57 -2.85
C ARG A 207 -8.25 -4.81 -2.07
N TRP A 208 -7.84 -6.07 -2.00
CA TRP A 208 -6.54 -6.48 -1.46
C TRP A 208 -5.46 -6.45 -2.54
N LEU A 209 -4.34 -5.78 -2.27
CA LEU A 209 -3.15 -5.73 -3.10
C LEU A 209 -1.93 -6.15 -2.29
N LYS A 210 -0.92 -6.73 -2.94
CA LYS A 210 0.37 -6.99 -2.30
C LYS A 210 1.29 -5.79 -2.48
N ASP A 211 1.90 -5.31 -1.41
CA ASP A 211 2.78 -4.13 -1.41
C ASP A 211 4.19 -4.49 -0.89
N ALA A 212 5.11 -4.71 -1.82
CA ALA A 212 6.52 -4.94 -1.52
C ALA A 212 7.25 -3.67 -1.04
N ASN A 213 6.78 -2.47 -1.41
CA ASN A 213 7.40 -1.23 -0.95
C ASN A 213 7.11 -0.99 0.53
N LEU A 214 5.87 -1.24 0.96
CA LEU A 214 5.50 -1.20 2.37
C LEU A 214 6.28 -2.25 3.15
N TYR A 215 6.41 -3.48 2.63
CA TYR A 215 7.24 -4.52 3.26
C TYR A 215 8.68 -4.06 3.49
N ARG A 216 9.35 -3.55 2.46
CA ARG A 216 10.72 -3.02 2.60
C ARG A 216 10.81 -1.87 3.60
N SER A 217 9.82 -0.99 3.63
CA SER A 217 9.75 0.10 4.62
C SER A 217 9.60 -0.45 6.05
N VAL A 218 8.77 -1.47 6.25
CA VAL A 218 8.57 -2.12 7.55
C VAL A 218 9.83 -2.83 7.99
N ARG A 219 10.54 -3.54 7.11
CA ARG A 219 11.80 -4.24 7.45
C ARG A 219 12.91 -3.31 7.94
N ARG A 220 12.84 -2.01 7.62
CA ARG A 220 13.76 -0.97 8.11
C ARG A 220 13.32 -0.36 9.45
N ALA A 221 12.09 -0.58 9.90
CA ALA A 221 11.60 0.00 11.15
C ALA A 221 12.20 -0.74 12.36
N SER A 222 12.73 0.00 13.34
CA SER A 222 13.20 -0.57 14.61
C SER A 222 12.46 0.06 15.79
N TRP A 223 12.32 -0.70 16.88
CA TRP A 223 11.88 -0.19 18.18
C TRP A 223 12.86 0.84 18.77
N ASP A 224 14.11 0.86 18.32
CA ASP A 224 15.12 1.85 18.75
C ASP A 224 14.76 3.25 18.25
N ALA A 225 14.16 3.35 17.06
CA ALA A 225 13.67 4.60 16.48
C ALA A 225 12.37 5.11 17.14
N VAL A 226 11.72 4.29 17.98
CA VAL A 226 10.47 4.62 18.65
C VAL A 226 10.76 5.18 20.04
N ILE A 227 10.64 6.48 20.23
CA ILE A 227 10.81 7.09 21.56
C ILE A 227 9.48 7.00 22.32
N LEU A 228 9.47 6.21 23.37
CA LEU A 228 8.35 5.99 24.28
C LEU A 228 8.90 5.71 25.68
N ASP A 229 8.05 5.90 26.69
CA ASP A 229 8.24 5.34 28.02
C ASP A 229 8.70 3.85 27.94
N PRO A 230 9.82 3.49 28.59
CA PRO A 230 10.39 2.14 28.50
C PRO A 230 9.45 1.02 28.95
N ASP A 231 8.67 1.27 30.00
CA ASP A 231 7.73 0.29 30.54
C ASP A 231 6.55 0.09 29.57
N MET A 232 6.03 1.19 29.01
CA MET A 232 5.03 1.14 27.95
C MET A 232 5.54 0.37 26.72
N LYS A 233 6.75 0.68 26.24
CA LYS A 233 7.36 0.00 25.08
C LYS A 233 7.47 -1.50 25.33
N LYS A 234 7.98 -1.89 26.50
CA LYS A 234 8.10 -3.31 26.89
C LYS A 234 6.73 -3.99 26.95
N ALA A 235 5.74 -3.36 27.58
CA ALA A 235 4.39 -3.89 27.69
C ALA A 235 3.71 -4.07 26.32
N LEU A 236 3.97 -3.17 25.36
CA LEU A 236 3.49 -3.30 23.98
C LEU A 236 4.08 -4.54 23.31
N ILE A 237 5.41 -4.69 23.36
CA ILE A 237 6.11 -5.82 22.72
C ILE A 237 5.66 -7.15 23.34
N GLU A 238 5.66 -7.25 24.66
CA GLU A 238 5.29 -8.48 25.36
C GLU A 238 3.83 -8.89 25.11
N ASP A 239 2.89 -7.94 25.00
CA ASP A 239 1.49 -8.25 24.72
C ASP A 239 1.29 -8.92 23.35
N HIS A 240 1.97 -8.40 22.31
CA HIS A 240 1.88 -8.97 20.97
C HIS A 240 2.55 -10.35 20.92
N LEU A 241 3.76 -10.47 21.45
CA LEU A 241 4.51 -11.72 21.43
C LEU A 241 3.82 -12.80 22.26
N SER A 242 3.33 -12.47 23.46
CA SER A 242 2.63 -13.43 24.33
C SER A 242 1.32 -13.92 23.70
N PHE A 243 0.62 -13.09 22.92
CA PHE A 243 -0.56 -13.54 22.19
C PHE A 243 -0.20 -14.60 21.14
N PHE A 244 0.78 -14.33 20.28
CA PHE A 244 1.13 -15.24 19.18
C PHE A 244 1.80 -16.52 19.68
N ASN A 245 2.61 -16.44 20.75
CA ASN A 245 3.22 -17.61 21.40
C ASN A 245 2.22 -18.37 22.30
N GLY A 246 1.10 -17.76 22.65
CA GLY A 246 0.17 -18.27 23.65
C GLY A 246 -0.91 -19.22 23.14
N ARG A 247 -0.95 -19.58 21.84
CA ARG A 247 -2.05 -20.37 21.23
C ARG A 247 -2.50 -21.56 22.09
N GLU A 248 -1.55 -22.39 22.50
CA GLU A 248 -1.84 -23.60 23.30
C GLU A 248 -2.47 -23.26 24.66
N THR A 249 -2.06 -22.16 25.28
CA THR A 249 -2.63 -21.69 26.55
C THR A 249 -4.09 -21.28 26.37
N TYR A 250 -4.42 -20.57 25.29
CA TYR A 250 -5.80 -20.19 24.98
C TYR A 250 -6.68 -21.41 24.75
N GLU A 251 -6.18 -22.40 24.00
CA GLU A 251 -6.88 -23.65 23.72
C GLU A 251 -7.13 -24.47 25.00
N GLN A 252 -6.12 -24.62 25.85
CA GLN A 252 -6.23 -25.32 27.15
C GLN A 252 -7.26 -24.65 28.08
N LEU A 253 -7.27 -23.32 28.13
CA LEU A 253 -8.21 -22.54 28.92
C LEU A 253 -9.60 -22.41 28.28
N ARG A 254 -9.78 -22.91 27.04
CA ARG A 254 -11.02 -22.80 26.25
C ARG A 254 -11.52 -21.37 26.09
N VAL A 255 -10.59 -20.43 25.95
CA VAL A 255 -10.89 -19.01 25.68
C VAL A 255 -10.63 -18.69 24.21
N PRO A 256 -11.47 -17.85 23.56
CA PRO A 256 -11.25 -17.46 22.16
C PRO A 256 -9.86 -16.86 21.96
N TRP A 257 -9.12 -17.35 20.97
CA TRP A 257 -7.76 -16.87 20.69
C TRP A 257 -7.80 -15.66 19.77
N LYS A 258 -8.39 -14.57 20.25
CA LYS A 258 -8.45 -13.28 19.56
C LYS A 258 -8.02 -12.15 20.49
N ARG A 259 -7.45 -11.09 19.93
CA ARG A 259 -7.02 -9.92 20.71
C ARG A 259 -7.33 -8.63 19.94
N GLY A 260 -7.95 -7.67 20.62
CA GLY A 260 -8.15 -6.32 20.09
C GLY A 260 -7.39 -5.27 20.90
N VAL A 261 -6.53 -4.49 20.25
CA VAL A 261 -5.76 -3.39 20.87
C VAL A 261 -6.02 -2.08 20.15
N ILE A 262 -6.08 -0.98 20.90
CA ILE A 262 -6.14 0.39 20.33
C ILE A 262 -4.98 1.24 20.82
N TYR A 263 -4.32 1.92 19.90
CA TYR A 263 -3.41 3.03 20.16
C TYR A 263 -4.16 4.35 19.95
N TYR A 264 -4.21 5.19 20.98
CA TYR A 264 -4.93 6.47 20.90
C TYR A 264 -4.13 7.61 21.52
N GLY A 265 -4.42 8.83 21.11
CA GLY A 265 -3.75 10.04 21.61
C GLY A 265 -3.54 11.07 20.49
N PRO A 266 -2.95 12.24 20.77
CA PRO A 266 -2.78 13.29 19.78
C PRO A 266 -1.98 12.83 18.55
N PRO A 267 -2.17 13.46 17.38
CA PRO A 267 -1.42 13.13 16.18
C PRO A 267 0.08 13.44 16.36
N GLY A 268 0.93 12.65 15.69
CA GLY A 268 2.38 12.89 15.70
C GLY A 268 3.14 12.37 16.92
N ASN A 269 2.54 11.54 17.76
CA ASN A 269 3.20 10.94 18.95
C ASN A 269 3.59 9.46 18.79
N GLY A 270 3.83 9.00 17.56
CA GLY A 270 4.47 7.70 17.34
C GLY A 270 3.57 6.45 17.27
N LYS A 271 2.24 6.61 17.09
CA LYS A 271 1.31 5.47 16.91
C LYS A 271 1.69 4.61 15.69
N THR A 272 1.79 5.21 14.50
CA THR A 272 2.13 4.54 13.23
C THR A 272 3.52 3.91 13.23
N ILE A 273 4.54 4.62 13.74
CA ILE A 273 5.91 4.06 13.78
C ILE A 273 5.99 2.86 14.74
N SER A 274 5.23 2.86 15.84
CA SER A 274 5.13 1.71 16.76
C SER A 274 4.49 0.50 16.09
N ILE A 275 3.41 0.71 15.31
CA ILE A 275 2.79 -0.35 14.50
C ILE A 275 3.80 -0.93 13.51
N LYS A 276 4.52 -0.07 12.77
CA LYS A 276 5.55 -0.52 11.80
C LYS A 276 6.69 -1.30 12.47
N ALA A 277 7.18 -0.82 13.62
CA ALA A 277 8.20 -1.53 14.39
C ALA A 277 7.69 -2.91 14.85
N MET A 278 6.45 -2.99 15.32
CA MET A 278 5.81 -4.26 15.68
C MET A 278 5.68 -5.21 14.48
N MET A 279 5.25 -4.71 13.32
CA MET A 279 5.19 -5.50 12.09
C MET A 279 6.55 -6.12 11.79
N ASN A 280 7.64 -5.34 11.91
CA ASN A 280 8.99 -5.88 11.69
C ASN A 280 9.37 -6.96 12.70
N THR A 281 9.06 -6.76 13.98
CA THR A 281 9.26 -7.77 15.04
C THR A 281 8.54 -9.07 14.68
N LEU A 282 7.29 -8.99 14.26
CA LEU A 282 6.45 -10.15 13.90
C LEU A 282 6.94 -10.88 12.64
N TYR A 283 7.48 -10.16 11.66
CA TYR A 283 8.14 -10.76 10.49
C TYR A 283 9.49 -11.42 10.81
N SER A 284 10.12 -11.04 11.93
CA SER A 284 11.44 -11.56 12.34
C SER A 284 11.36 -12.78 13.26
N LEU A 285 10.16 -13.25 13.58
CA LEU A 285 9.96 -14.49 14.35
C LEU A 285 10.32 -15.72 13.52
N ASP A 286 10.68 -16.82 14.19
CA ASP A 286 10.93 -18.13 13.54
C ASP A 286 9.75 -18.58 12.66
N LYS A 287 8.54 -18.26 13.10
CA LYS A 287 7.30 -18.36 12.33
C LYS A 287 6.79 -16.94 12.08
N PRO A 288 7.10 -16.34 10.92
CA PRO A 288 6.65 -14.99 10.61
C PRO A 288 5.13 -14.90 10.66
N VAL A 289 4.63 -13.84 11.30
CA VAL A 289 3.20 -13.56 11.33
C VAL A 289 2.87 -12.56 10.20
N PRO A 290 2.02 -12.93 9.22
CA PRO A 290 1.67 -12.04 8.14
C PRO A 290 0.87 -10.84 8.65
N THR A 291 1.15 -9.66 8.09
CA THR A 291 0.37 -8.45 8.34
C THR A 291 -0.64 -8.20 7.22
N LEU A 292 -1.86 -7.82 7.61
CA LEU A 292 -2.92 -7.30 6.77
C LEU A 292 -3.15 -5.84 7.16
N TYR A 293 -2.81 -4.92 6.26
CA TYR A 293 -2.85 -3.48 6.50
C TYR A 293 -4.04 -2.84 5.81
N VAL A 294 -4.92 -2.18 6.56
CA VAL A 294 -6.11 -1.51 6.01
C VAL A 294 -5.86 -0.01 5.95
N ARG A 295 -5.89 0.56 4.74
CA ARG A 295 -5.73 2.01 4.52
C ARG A 295 -7.06 2.74 4.48
N THR A 296 -8.07 2.17 3.83
CA THR A 296 -9.39 2.79 3.69
C THR A 296 -10.47 1.72 3.49
N LEU A 297 -11.68 2.00 3.99
CA LEU A 297 -12.87 1.21 3.66
C LEU A 297 -13.56 1.69 2.38
N ALA A 298 -13.24 2.90 1.91
CA ALA A 298 -13.85 3.47 0.73
C ALA A 298 -13.42 2.70 -0.53
N SER A 299 -14.41 2.28 -1.31
CA SER A 299 -14.21 1.80 -2.66
C SER A 299 -14.01 3.00 -3.59
N SER A 300 -12.78 3.48 -3.74
CA SER A 300 -12.45 4.44 -4.79
C SER A 300 -12.32 3.70 -6.14
N MET A 301 -13.42 3.15 -6.65
CA MET A 301 -13.46 2.67 -8.03
C MET A 301 -14.17 3.68 -8.91
N THR A 302 -13.40 4.68 -9.32
CA THR A 302 -13.65 5.42 -10.58
C THR A 302 -12.84 4.81 -11.75
N GLU A 303 -12.03 3.76 -11.54
CA GLU A 303 -11.24 3.13 -12.61
C GLU A 303 -11.46 1.60 -12.73
N TRP A 304 -12.26 1.27 -13.76
CA TRP A 304 -12.31 0.15 -14.73
C TRP A 304 -11.73 -1.25 -14.46
N LEU A 305 -10.99 -1.55 -13.40
CA LEU A 305 -10.39 -2.89 -13.20
C LEU A 305 -11.14 -3.67 -12.12
N THR A 306 -12.05 -4.53 -12.59
CA THR A 306 -12.94 -5.49 -11.88
C THR A 306 -14.31 -4.96 -11.45
N CYS A 307 -15.34 -5.32 -12.21
CA CYS A 307 -16.75 -4.92 -12.00
C CYS A 307 -17.43 -5.50 -10.75
N GLU A 308 -16.82 -6.43 -10.01
CA GLU A 308 -17.46 -7.04 -8.84
C GLU A 308 -17.55 -6.10 -7.63
N THR A 309 -16.72 -5.06 -7.57
CA THR A 309 -16.63 -4.12 -6.45
C THR A 309 -17.32 -2.77 -6.71
N GLN A 310 -17.96 -2.60 -7.87
CA GLN A 310 -18.50 -1.31 -8.34
C GLN A 310 -19.74 -0.81 -7.56
N PHE A 311 -20.33 -1.64 -6.69
CA PHE A 311 -21.52 -1.30 -5.88
C PHE A 311 -21.40 -1.70 -4.40
N ALA A 312 -20.19 -2.05 -3.96
CA ALA A 312 -19.96 -2.52 -2.60
C ALA A 312 -19.83 -1.33 -1.63
N GLY A 313 -20.80 -1.20 -0.73
CA GLY A 313 -20.72 -0.28 0.41
C GLY A 313 -19.60 -0.66 1.38
N PRO A 314 -19.22 0.26 2.29
CA PRO A 314 -18.19 0.03 3.31
C PRO A 314 -18.40 -1.23 4.17
N GLU A 315 -19.64 -1.70 4.36
CA GLU A 315 -19.95 -2.96 5.03
C GLU A 315 -19.36 -4.17 4.29
N TYR A 316 -19.45 -4.19 2.96
CA TYR A 316 -18.84 -5.24 2.15
C TYR A 316 -17.32 -5.21 2.25
N SER A 317 -16.71 -4.01 2.26
CA SER A 317 -15.27 -3.86 2.49
C SER A 317 -14.85 -4.46 3.84
N ILE A 318 -15.60 -4.19 4.91
CA ILE A 318 -15.34 -4.78 6.23
C ILE A 318 -15.43 -6.32 6.15
N GLN A 319 -16.48 -6.86 5.52
CA GLN A 319 -16.64 -8.30 5.34
C GLN A 319 -15.45 -8.92 4.59
N LEU A 320 -15.00 -8.30 3.49
CA LEU A 320 -13.84 -8.73 2.73
C LEU A 320 -12.57 -8.73 3.56
N ILE A 321 -12.40 -7.72 4.42
CA ILE A 321 -11.21 -7.59 5.27
C ILE A 321 -11.16 -8.73 6.27
N PHE A 322 -12.24 -8.96 7.03
CA PHE A 322 -12.28 -10.01 8.03
C PHE A 322 -12.23 -11.41 7.39
N ARG A 323 -12.86 -11.61 6.22
CA ARG A 323 -12.73 -12.86 5.47
C ARG A 323 -11.26 -13.17 5.13
N LYS A 324 -10.50 -12.18 4.67
CA LYS A 324 -9.07 -12.34 4.39
C LYS A 324 -8.27 -12.56 5.68
N ALA A 325 -8.58 -11.86 6.77
CA ALA A 325 -7.92 -12.08 8.06
C ALA A 325 -8.10 -13.51 8.58
N ARG A 326 -9.31 -14.07 8.49
CA ARG A 326 -9.58 -15.48 8.85
C ARG A 326 -8.77 -16.46 7.99
N GLN A 327 -8.57 -16.16 6.70
CA GLN A 327 -7.77 -17.00 5.79
C GLN A 327 -6.27 -16.99 6.14
N TYR A 328 -5.74 -15.90 6.71
CA TYR A 328 -4.33 -15.75 7.06
C TYR A 328 -4.04 -15.94 8.54
N ALA A 329 -5.05 -16.33 9.33
CA ALA A 329 -4.86 -16.58 10.75
C ALA A 329 -3.80 -17.69 10.99
N PRO A 330 -2.82 -17.50 11.90
CA PRO A 330 -2.64 -16.34 12.77
C PRO A 330 -2.06 -15.13 12.03
N CYS A 331 -2.67 -13.95 12.21
CA CYS A 331 -2.28 -12.73 11.51
C CYS A 331 -2.35 -11.47 12.37
N TYR A 332 -1.61 -10.45 11.96
CA TYR A 332 -1.69 -9.10 12.50
C TYR A 332 -2.55 -8.22 11.58
N LEU A 333 -3.73 -7.82 12.04
CA LEU A 333 -4.67 -7.01 11.29
C LEU A 333 -4.60 -5.55 11.76
N VAL A 334 -4.10 -4.67 10.89
CA VAL A 334 -3.85 -3.26 11.20
C VAL A 334 -4.93 -2.38 10.57
N PHE A 335 -5.57 -1.56 11.39
CA PHE A 335 -6.37 -0.42 10.96
C PHE A 335 -5.71 0.88 11.43
N GLU A 336 -5.15 1.66 10.51
CA GLU A 336 -4.64 2.99 10.85
C GLU A 336 -5.74 4.05 10.72
N ASP A 337 -5.71 5.05 11.60
CA ASP A 337 -6.66 6.17 11.60
C ASP A 337 -8.12 5.71 11.54
N LEU A 338 -8.49 4.80 12.46
CA LEU A 338 -9.81 4.20 12.56
C LEU A 338 -10.95 5.23 12.55
N ASP A 339 -10.73 6.43 13.10
CA ASP A 339 -11.68 7.54 13.12
C ASP A 339 -11.92 8.16 11.73
N SER A 340 -11.00 7.96 10.78
CA SER A 340 -11.20 8.29 9.36
C SER A 340 -11.86 7.14 8.59
N ILE A 341 -11.61 5.90 9.02
CA ILE A 341 -12.06 4.69 8.34
C ILE A 341 -13.51 4.35 8.71
N VAL A 342 -13.86 4.43 9.99
CA VAL A 342 -15.13 3.94 10.55
C VAL A 342 -16.06 5.13 10.84
N SER A 343 -17.01 5.38 9.93
CA SER A 343 -18.06 6.40 10.12
C SER A 343 -19.18 5.91 11.04
N ASP A 344 -20.02 6.82 11.53
CA ASP A 344 -21.15 6.50 12.42
C ASP A 344 -22.08 5.42 11.83
N GLY A 345 -22.33 5.46 10.52
CA GLY A 345 -23.23 4.52 9.84
C GLY A 345 -22.70 3.08 9.81
N VAL A 346 -21.37 2.89 9.72
CA VAL A 346 -20.74 1.56 9.57
C VAL A 346 -20.15 1.04 10.88
N ARG A 347 -20.07 1.88 11.91
CA ARG A 347 -19.48 1.53 13.22
C ARG A 347 -20.09 0.27 13.82
N SER A 348 -21.42 0.16 13.81
CA SER A 348 -22.11 -1.01 14.36
C SER A 348 -21.74 -2.30 13.60
N TYR A 349 -21.65 -2.22 12.27
CA TYR A 349 -21.24 -3.35 11.43
C TYR A 349 -19.79 -3.75 11.72
N PHE A 350 -18.88 -2.78 11.77
CA PHE A 350 -17.47 -3.00 12.13
C PHE A 350 -17.33 -3.70 13.48
N LEU A 351 -17.99 -3.18 14.52
CA LEU A 351 -17.90 -3.74 15.87
C LEU A 351 -18.49 -5.16 15.96
N ASN A 352 -19.51 -5.49 15.16
CA ASN A 352 -20.06 -6.85 15.08
C ASN A 352 -19.05 -7.85 14.47
N GLU A 353 -18.28 -7.43 13.45
CA GLU A 353 -17.22 -8.26 12.88
C GLU A 353 -16.03 -8.42 13.86
N VAL A 354 -15.70 -7.39 14.64
CA VAL A 354 -14.69 -7.47 15.72
C VAL A 354 -15.13 -8.43 16.83
N ASP A 355 -16.40 -8.39 17.24
CA ASP A 355 -16.97 -9.29 18.24
C ASP A 355 -16.88 -10.76 17.79
N GLY A 356 -16.97 -11.00 16.48
CA GLY A 356 -16.75 -12.31 15.87
C GLY A 356 -18.03 -13.14 15.78
N LEU A 357 -19.03 -12.65 15.02
CA LEU A 357 -20.19 -13.48 14.59
C LEU A 357 -19.76 -14.78 13.88
N GLN A 358 -18.55 -14.78 13.33
CA GLN A 358 -17.81 -15.93 12.83
C GLN A 358 -16.47 -16.01 13.61
N SER A 359 -15.85 -17.19 13.72
CA SER A 359 -14.60 -17.34 14.50
C SER A 359 -13.48 -16.43 13.96
N ASN A 360 -12.93 -15.62 14.87
CA ASN A 360 -11.77 -14.73 14.66
C ASN A 360 -10.52 -15.29 15.36
N ASP A 361 -10.44 -16.61 15.57
CA ASP A 361 -9.29 -17.25 16.22
C ASP A 361 -8.00 -16.99 15.42
N GLY A 362 -6.92 -16.69 16.14
CA GLY A 362 -5.61 -16.31 15.60
C GLY A 362 -5.50 -14.86 15.11
N ILE A 363 -6.57 -14.05 15.18
CA ILE A 363 -6.51 -12.66 14.73
C ILE A 363 -6.10 -11.74 15.88
N PHE A 364 -4.96 -11.08 15.73
CA PHE A 364 -4.59 -9.92 16.55
C PHE A 364 -4.93 -8.65 15.78
N MET A 365 -5.90 -7.89 16.26
CA MET A 365 -6.29 -6.62 15.66
C MET A 365 -5.65 -5.45 16.41
N ILE A 366 -5.02 -4.54 15.66
CA ILE A 366 -4.56 -3.24 16.16
C ILE A 366 -5.28 -2.12 15.42
N GLY A 367 -5.73 -1.13 16.18
CA GLY A 367 -6.30 0.11 15.67
C GLY A 367 -5.51 1.33 16.13
N SER A 368 -5.23 2.30 15.26
CA SER A 368 -4.80 3.64 15.69
C SER A 368 -5.92 4.66 15.55
N THR A 369 -6.00 5.63 16.46
CA THR A 369 -6.99 6.71 16.37
C THR A 369 -6.51 7.99 17.05
N ASN A 370 -6.93 9.15 16.55
CA ASN A 370 -6.72 10.42 17.25
C ASN A 370 -7.90 10.78 18.17
N HIS A 371 -9.09 10.25 17.87
CA HIS A 371 -10.34 10.54 18.56
C HIS A 371 -11.02 9.27 19.06
N LEU A 372 -10.57 8.74 20.21
CA LEU A 372 -11.13 7.53 20.81
C LEU A 372 -12.64 7.65 21.09
N ASP A 373 -13.10 8.86 21.39
CA ASP A 373 -14.50 9.19 21.64
C ASP A 373 -15.40 9.00 20.42
N ARG A 374 -14.86 9.19 19.21
CA ARG A 374 -15.56 8.95 17.95
C ARG A 374 -15.68 7.47 17.60
N LEU A 375 -14.96 6.56 18.25
CA LEU A 375 -15.05 5.13 17.93
C LEU A 375 -15.99 4.39 18.86
N ASP A 376 -16.09 4.82 20.12
CA ASP A 376 -17.02 4.26 21.08
C ASP A 376 -17.43 5.34 22.10
N PRO A 377 -18.63 5.93 21.95
CA PRO A 377 -19.15 6.94 22.87
C PRO A 377 -19.25 6.45 24.32
N GLY A 378 -19.45 5.14 24.54
CA GLY A 378 -19.48 4.53 25.87
C GLY A 378 -18.10 4.45 26.53
N ILE A 379 -17.03 4.53 25.75
CA ILE A 379 -15.65 4.63 26.24
C ILE A 379 -15.28 6.10 26.54
N ALA A 380 -15.78 7.05 25.72
CA ALA A 380 -15.53 8.48 25.86
C ALA A 380 -16.00 9.07 27.19
N ALA A 381 -17.18 8.67 27.64
CA ALA A 381 -17.84 9.21 28.82
C ALA A 381 -17.09 8.97 30.14
N SER A 382 -16.11 8.03 30.15
CA SER A 382 -15.30 7.73 31.33
C SER A 382 -13.98 8.53 31.41
N LEU A 383 -13.65 9.33 30.40
CA LEU A 383 -12.38 10.06 30.30
C LEU A 383 -12.48 11.56 30.66
N THR A 384 -13.65 12.06 31.08
CA THR A 384 -13.78 13.43 31.59
C THR A 384 -13.17 13.54 33.00
N PRO A 385 -12.11 14.35 33.21
CA PRO A 385 -11.62 14.65 34.54
C PRO A 385 -12.67 15.50 35.24
N SER A 386 -13.24 15.02 36.34
CA SER A 386 -14.03 15.86 37.23
C SER A 386 -13.09 16.91 37.86
N ILE A 387 -13.08 18.11 37.29
CA ILE A 387 -12.43 19.29 37.84
C ILE A 387 -13.23 19.72 39.07
N SER A 388 -12.85 19.23 40.25
CA SER A 388 -13.10 19.86 41.57
C SER A 388 -12.73 18.95 42.76
N LYS A 389 -11.44 18.67 43.00
CA LYS A 389 -11.00 18.27 44.36
C LYS A 389 -9.62 18.87 44.73
N PRO A 390 -9.42 19.28 46.01
CA PRO A 390 -8.24 20.02 46.46
C PRO A 390 -7.01 19.11 46.64
N PRO A 391 -5.79 19.69 46.69
CA PRO A 391 -4.54 18.94 46.67
C PRO A 391 -4.21 18.35 48.04
N GLY A 392 -4.10 17.03 48.11
CA GLY A 392 -3.73 16.34 49.36
C GLY A 392 -4.06 14.85 49.36
N ALA A 393 -3.71 14.11 48.31
CA ALA A 393 -3.70 12.65 48.37
C ALA A 393 -2.64 12.09 47.42
N LEU A 394 -1.76 11.27 48.00
CA LEU A 394 -0.69 10.50 47.38
C LEU A 394 -1.09 9.90 46.02
N LEU A 395 -0.29 10.18 44.97
CA LEU A 395 -0.29 9.39 43.74
C LEU A 395 0.14 7.96 44.09
N ARG A 396 -0.83 7.06 44.28
CA ARG A 396 -0.60 5.62 44.25
C ARG A 396 -1.28 5.06 43.00
N SER A 397 -0.44 4.57 42.10
CA SER A 397 -0.71 3.54 41.11
C SER A 397 -1.74 3.87 40.04
N ALA A 398 -1.24 4.03 38.83
CA ALA A 398 -1.99 4.01 37.59
C ALA A 398 -2.78 2.69 37.46
N THR A 399 -4.06 2.71 37.78
CA THR A 399 -5.08 1.80 37.23
C THR A 399 -6.43 2.47 37.42
N ILE A 400 -6.83 3.35 36.51
CA ILE A 400 -8.24 3.76 36.44
C ILE A 400 -8.99 2.59 35.79
N VAL A 401 -9.59 1.79 36.67
CA VAL A 401 -10.59 0.77 36.34
C VAL A 401 -11.83 1.48 35.82
N ALA A 402 -11.86 1.76 34.51
CA ALA A 402 -13.07 2.17 33.82
C ALA A 402 -13.90 0.91 33.53
N GLN A 403 -15.12 0.83 34.09
CA GLN A 403 -16.14 -0.15 33.73
C GLN A 403 -16.38 -0.12 32.21
N LYS A 404 -15.71 -1.01 31.48
CA LYS A 404 -15.85 -1.22 30.03
C LYS A 404 -16.54 -2.56 29.81
N ARG A 405 -17.43 -2.65 28.82
CA ARG A 405 -17.86 -3.96 28.29
C ARG A 405 -16.59 -4.69 27.79
N PRO A 406 -16.17 -5.81 28.41
CA PRO A 406 -14.84 -6.37 28.16
C PRO A 406 -14.62 -7.11 26.83
N SER A 407 -15.38 -6.88 25.75
CA SER A 407 -15.40 -7.84 24.60
C SER A 407 -14.67 -7.43 23.31
N ARG A 408 -14.46 -6.13 23.03
CA ARG A 408 -14.10 -5.67 21.67
C ARG A 408 -12.64 -5.29 21.49
N PHE A 409 -12.18 -4.40 22.37
CA PHE A 409 -10.79 -3.97 22.45
C PHE A 409 -10.33 -4.17 23.89
N ASP A 410 -9.63 -5.26 24.10
CA ASP A 410 -9.19 -5.73 25.41
C ASP A 410 -8.21 -4.74 26.06
N ARG A 411 -7.38 -4.09 25.24
CA ARG A 411 -6.33 -3.18 25.70
C ARG A 411 -6.31 -1.86 24.93
N LYS A 412 -5.93 -0.80 25.63
CA LYS A 412 -5.82 0.55 25.08
C LYS A 412 -4.56 1.19 25.61
N TYR A 413 -3.75 1.70 24.69
CA TYR A 413 -2.49 2.35 24.98
C TYR A 413 -2.60 3.83 24.59
N LEU A 414 -2.42 4.70 25.57
CA LEU A 414 -2.40 6.15 25.36
C LEU A 414 -0.99 6.56 24.91
N PHE A 415 -0.92 7.31 23.81
CA PHE A 415 0.28 7.97 23.30
C PHE A 415 0.13 9.48 23.56
N PRO A 416 0.50 9.97 24.76
CA PRO A 416 0.38 11.38 25.10
C PRO A 416 1.43 12.21 24.36
N ASN A 417 1.39 13.53 24.54
CA ASN A 417 2.54 14.35 24.17
C ASN A 417 3.76 13.94 25.01
N PRO A 418 4.96 14.00 24.43
CA PRO A 418 6.18 13.54 25.07
C PRO A 418 6.49 14.32 26.35
N SER A 419 6.86 13.59 27.39
CA SER A 419 7.42 14.10 28.64
C SER A 419 8.75 14.83 28.40
N PHE A 420 9.22 15.56 29.40
CA PHE A 420 10.52 16.26 29.32
C PHE A 420 11.65 15.31 28.92
N ASP A 421 11.74 14.14 29.54
CA ASP A 421 12.81 13.16 29.28
C ASP A 421 12.71 12.57 27.88
N GLU A 422 11.50 12.30 27.38
CA GLU A 422 11.27 11.85 26.00
C GLU A 422 11.66 12.92 24.97
N ARG A 423 11.39 14.20 25.26
CA ARG A 423 11.83 15.31 24.40
C ARG A 423 13.35 15.48 24.40
N VAL A 424 14.01 15.26 25.55
CA VAL A 424 15.48 15.22 25.61
C VAL A 424 16.02 14.07 24.77
N ALA A 425 15.42 12.88 24.89
CA ALA A 425 15.80 11.72 24.07
C ALA A 425 15.63 12.01 22.56
N TYR A 426 14.54 12.69 22.18
CA TYR A 426 14.31 13.10 20.79
C TYR A 426 15.34 14.12 20.29
N ALA A 427 15.73 15.07 21.14
CA ALA A 427 16.80 16.00 20.79
C ALA A 427 18.17 15.30 20.66
N ARG A 428 18.45 14.28 21.48
CA ARG A 428 19.65 13.44 21.33
C ARG A 428 19.63 12.60 20.05
N PHE A 429 18.47 12.14 19.61
CA PHE A 429 18.33 11.50 18.31
C PHE A 429 18.77 12.44 17.17
N TRP A 430 18.31 13.70 17.19
CA TRP A 430 18.76 14.70 16.22
C TRP A 430 20.24 15.05 16.35
N GLN A 431 20.77 15.07 17.57
CA GLN A 431 22.19 15.26 17.83
C GLN A 431 23.04 14.17 17.14
N GLY A 432 22.68 12.90 17.31
CA GLY A 432 23.36 11.79 16.64
C GLY A 432 23.26 11.87 15.12
N LYS A 433 22.09 12.23 14.59
CA LYS A 433 21.85 12.40 13.15
C LYS A 433 22.68 13.53 12.53
N LEU A 434 22.93 14.60 13.28
CA LEU A 434 23.68 15.77 12.83
C LEU A 434 25.17 15.71 13.18
N ALA A 435 25.61 14.77 14.02
CA ALA A 435 27.01 14.61 14.43
C ALA A 435 28.02 14.52 13.26
N PRO A 436 27.70 13.93 12.10
CA PRO A 436 28.62 13.93 10.95
C PRO A 436 28.80 15.30 10.28
N ASN A 437 27.97 16.31 10.59
CA ASN A 437 28.02 17.62 9.96
C ASN A 437 28.92 18.59 10.77
N PRO A 438 30.10 18.98 10.25
CA PRO A 438 31.04 19.84 10.97
C PRO A 438 30.54 21.29 11.12
N ASP A 439 29.56 21.72 10.33
CA ASP A 439 29.04 23.09 10.33
C ASP A 439 27.98 23.32 11.42
N ILE A 440 27.55 22.26 12.11
CA ILE A 440 26.48 22.32 13.11
C ILE A 440 26.99 21.83 14.46
N GLU A 441 27.24 22.76 15.37
CA GLU A 441 27.54 22.45 16.76
C GLU A 441 26.28 22.07 17.54
N PHE A 442 26.26 20.88 18.15
CA PHE A 442 25.15 20.37 18.95
C PHE A 442 25.63 19.70 20.26
N PRO A 443 25.94 20.50 21.30
CA PRO A 443 26.36 19.97 22.61
C PRO A 443 25.18 19.37 23.41
N ASP A 444 25.47 18.45 24.35
CA ASP A 444 24.46 17.76 25.16
C ASP A 444 23.52 18.70 25.94
N GLU A 445 24.04 19.86 26.36
CA GLU A 445 23.30 20.90 27.08
C GLU A 445 22.17 21.48 26.23
N LEU A 446 22.35 21.51 24.90
CA LEU A 446 21.37 21.99 23.95
C LEU A 446 20.15 21.05 23.89
N CYS A 447 20.32 19.74 24.06
CA CYS A 447 19.20 18.79 24.10
C CYS A 447 18.22 19.14 25.24
N ALA A 448 18.75 19.41 26.43
CA ALA A 448 17.93 19.82 27.58
C ALA A 448 17.34 21.23 27.40
N ALA A 449 18.04 22.13 26.71
CA ALA A 449 17.52 23.47 26.40
C ALA A 449 16.34 23.42 25.43
N ILE A 450 16.45 22.64 24.35
CA ILE A 450 15.38 22.40 23.37
C ILE A 450 14.16 21.80 24.04
N ALA A 451 14.34 20.73 24.83
CA ALA A 451 13.24 20.06 25.53
C ALA A 451 12.43 20.97 26.47
N ARG A 452 13.06 22.02 27.03
CA ARG A 452 12.37 23.03 27.88
C ARG A 452 11.49 23.96 27.07
N ILE A 453 11.92 24.38 25.88
CA ILE A 453 11.16 25.34 25.05
C ILE A 453 10.10 24.66 24.17
N THR A 454 10.16 23.34 24.00
CA THR A 454 9.19 22.53 23.25
C THR A 454 8.15 21.86 24.15
N ASP A 455 7.81 22.45 25.30
CA ASP A 455 6.72 21.94 26.14
C ASP A 455 5.38 21.91 25.39
N ASP A 456 4.55 20.90 25.63
CA ASP A 456 3.31 20.59 24.89
C ASP A 456 3.45 20.27 23.39
N PHE A 457 4.67 20.21 22.83
CA PHE A 457 4.86 19.79 21.44
C PHE A 457 4.73 18.28 21.32
N SER A 458 4.07 17.80 20.26
CA SER A 458 4.21 16.41 19.81
C SER A 458 5.58 16.19 19.17
N PHE A 459 5.99 14.94 18.97
CA PHE A 459 7.24 14.66 18.24
C PHE A 459 7.20 15.21 16.80
N ALA A 460 6.03 15.25 16.16
CA ALA A 460 5.88 15.87 14.85
C ALA A 460 6.18 17.38 14.86
N TYR A 461 5.69 18.12 15.87
CA TYR A 461 6.01 19.54 16.04
C TYR A 461 7.50 19.76 16.33
N MET A 462 8.12 18.88 17.13
CA MET A 462 9.57 18.92 17.34
C MET A 462 10.33 18.65 16.03
N GLN A 463 9.89 17.66 15.25
CA GLN A 463 10.48 17.35 13.93
C GLN A 463 10.43 18.57 13.01
N GLU A 464 9.28 19.24 12.93
CA GLU A 464 9.09 20.45 12.13
C GLU A 464 10.04 21.56 12.59
N ALA A 465 10.17 21.79 13.92
CA ALA A 465 11.10 22.78 14.45
C ALA A 465 12.56 22.50 14.03
N PHE A 466 13.01 21.24 14.09
CA PHE A 466 14.36 20.86 13.66
C PHE A 466 14.53 21.03 12.14
N VAL A 467 13.60 20.53 11.34
CA VAL A 467 13.68 20.60 9.87
C VAL A 467 13.64 22.05 9.39
N ALA A 468 12.72 22.86 9.90
CA ALA A 468 12.61 24.27 9.56
C ALA A 468 13.88 25.04 9.94
N ALA A 469 14.46 24.75 11.10
CA ALA A 469 15.69 25.40 11.53
C ALA A 469 16.88 25.04 10.62
N LEU A 470 17.04 23.77 10.27
CA LEU A 470 18.10 23.32 9.37
C LEU A 470 17.94 23.90 7.96
N LEU A 471 16.72 24.02 7.46
CA LEU A 471 16.45 24.63 6.16
C LEU A 471 16.74 26.14 6.15
N ALA A 472 16.44 26.85 7.24
CA ALA A 472 16.79 28.26 7.39
C ALA A 472 18.32 28.45 7.40
N ILE A 473 19.04 27.62 8.16
CA ILE A 473 20.52 27.62 8.17
C ILE A 473 21.07 27.37 6.76
N ALA A 474 20.55 26.38 6.04
CA ALA A 474 20.99 26.07 4.69
C ALA A 474 20.76 27.24 3.71
N ARG A 475 19.64 27.96 3.83
CA ARG A 475 19.34 29.13 2.99
C ARG A 475 20.33 30.25 3.24
N ASP A 476 20.63 30.55 4.50
CA ASP A 476 21.57 31.61 4.87
C ASP A 476 23.00 31.31 4.38
N HIS A 477 23.41 30.04 4.35
CA HIS A 477 24.69 29.63 3.74
C HIS A 477 24.73 29.78 2.22
N THR A 478 23.59 29.61 1.52
CA THR A 478 23.53 29.80 0.06
C THR A 478 23.36 31.26 -0.37
N GLY A 479 22.81 32.12 0.50
CA GLY A 479 22.59 33.54 0.25
C GLY A 479 23.86 34.42 0.30
N GLY A 480 24.99 33.87 0.75
CA GLY A 480 26.27 34.59 0.82
C GLY A 480 27.13 34.52 -0.45
N ALA A 481 26.70 33.80 -1.49
CA ALA A 481 27.50 33.57 -2.71
C ALA A 481 27.07 34.39 -3.93
N ASP A 482 25.91 35.06 -3.92
CA ASP A 482 25.47 35.96 -4.99
C ASP A 482 25.10 37.33 -4.39
N GLY A 483 25.90 38.34 -4.73
CA GLY A 483 25.98 39.61 -4.02
C GLY A 483 24.86 40.63 -4.23
N ASP A 484 24.95 41.67 -3.39
CA ASP A 484 24.51 43.05 -3.55
C ASP A 484 23.59 43.38 -4.74
N GLY A 485 22.34 43.71 -4.45
CA GLY A 485 21.42 44.27 -5.45
C GLY A 485 20.13 44.79 -4.85
N LYS A 486 20.06 46.11 -4.62
CA LYS A 486 18.90 46.88 -4.17
C LYS A 486 17.61 46.48 -4.90
N GLY A 487 16.56 46.18 -4.14
CA GLY A 487 15.21 46.04 -4.68
C GLY A 487 14.63 47.40 -5.07
N GLN A 488 14.43 47.62 -6.38
CA GLN A 488 13.43 48.54 -6.91
C GLN A 488 12.59 47.85 -7.99
N GLN A 489 11.28 47.99 -7.82
CA GLN A 489 10.15 47.80 -8.72
C GLN A 489 10.42 47.71 -10.24
N GLN A 490 9.90 46.69 -10.93
CA GLN A 490 8.82 46.75 -11.97
C GLN A 490 8.84 45.59 -13.01
N ASN A 491 7.66 44.99 -13.16
CA ASN A 491 6.95 44.52 -14.37
C ASN A 491 7.62 43.70 -15.52
N LYS A 492 6.89 42.64 -15.90
CA LYS A 492 6.49 42.18 -17.25
C LYS A 492 7.59 41.97 -18.32
N ASP A 493 7.79 40.75 -18.79
CA ASP A 493 7.15 40.15 -19.98
C ASP A 493 7.80 38.79 -20.33
N ARG A 494 7.06 37.97 -21.07
CA ARG A 494 7.50 36.69 -21.65
C ARG A 494 8.55 36.92 -22.72
N GLU A 495 9.54 36.04 -22.84
CA GLU A 495 10.00 35.51 -24.13
C GLU A 495 10.93 34.28 -23.98
N GLU A 496 11.08 33.59 -25.10
CA GLU A 496 11.49 32.22 -25.33
C GLU A 496 12.98 32.11 -25.72
N TYR A 497 13.49 30.87 -25.74
CA TYR A 497 14.63 30.34 -26.53
C TYR A 497 16.05 30.17 -25.96
N ASP A 498 16.50 28.93 -26.21
CA ASP A 498 17.83 28.34 -26.49
C ASP A 498 18.96 28.26 -25.46
N GLY A 499 19.57 27.07 -25.46
CA GLY A 499 20.66 26.67 -24.61
C GLY A 499 22.04 27.06 -25.13
N LYS A 500 22.97 27.11 -24.16
CA LYS A 500 24.39 26.78 -24.32
C LYS A 500 24.99 26.54 -22.95
N ARG A 501 25.40 25.29 -22.68
CA ARG A 501 26.18 24.91 -21.51
C ARG A 501 27.60 25.51 -21.60
N ARG A 502 28.10 26.04 -20.48
CA ARG A 502 29.54 26.15 -20.19
C ARG A 502 29.83 25.64 -18.78
N PRO A 503 31.04 25.10 -18.53
CA PRO A 503 31.30 24.20 -17.42
C PRO A 503 31.96 24.90 -16.22
N GLY A 504 31.78 24.33 -15.03
CA GLY A 504 32.72 24.48 -13.91
C GLY A 504 32.28 25.39 -12.77
N ALA A 505 31.41 24.88 -11.90
CA ALA A 505 31.38 25.26 -10.49
C ALA A 505 31.18 23.98 -9.67
N LYS A 506 32.11 23.69 -8.75
CA LYS A 506 31.99 22.56 -7.81
C LYS A 506 30.82 22.86 -6.89
N ARG A 507 29.65 22.24 -7.14
CA ARG A 507 28.54 22.18 -6.18
C ARG A 507 29.02 21.40 -4.96
N MET A 508 28.87 21.97 -3.77
CA MET A 508 28.84 21.17 -2.56
C MET A 508 27.75 20.10 -2.75
N ALA A 509 28.13 18.84 -2.56
CA ALA A 509 27.18 17.75 -2.56
C ALA A 509 26.28 17.93 -1.33
N MET A 510 25.03 18.31 -1.57
CA MET A 510 23.98 18.22 -0.58
C MET A 510 23.88 16.76 -0.12
N PRO A 511 23.62 16.48 1.17
CA PRO A 511 23.11 15.17 1.54
C PRO A 511 21.80 15.01 0.79
N SER A 512 21.78 14.13 -0.20
CA SER A 512 20.56 13.71 -0.86
C SER A 512 19.59 13.23 0.22
N THR A 513 18.32 13.61 0.11
CA THR A 513 17.22 12.91 0.78
C THR A 513 17.15 11.49 0.21
N VAL A 514 18.07 10.65 0.68
CA VAL A 514 18.19 9.24 0.38
C VAL A 514 18.08 8.57 1.74
N ASP A 515 17.11 7.66 1.83
CA ASP A 515 17.11 6.57 2.81
C ASP A 515 18.50 5.90 2.77
N GLY A 516 19.43 6.36 3.61
CA GLY A 516 20.76 5.79 3.83
C GLY A 516 20.77 5.00 5.15
N PRO A 517 21.64 4.00 5.27
CA PRO A 517 21.51 2.93 6.26
C PRO A 517 21.68 3.47 7.68
N ASP A 518 20.67 3.25 8.53
CA ASP A 518 20.74 3.55 9.96
C ASP A 518 21.65 2.50 10.65
N ASP A 519 22.95 2.75 10.66
CA ASP A 519 23.88 2.04 11.52
C ASP A 519 23.86 2.69 12.91
N TRP A 520 23.12 2.06 13.83
CA TRP A 520 22.99 2.43 15.23
C TRP A 520 24.16 1.89 16.06
N VAL A 521 24.63 2.67 17.04
CA VAL A 521 25.52 2.19 18.11
C VAL A 521 24.72 2.17 19.41
N GLU A 522 24.74 1.02 20.12
CA GLU A 522 24.18 0.88 21.46
C GLU A 522 24.75 1.94 22.42
N ILE A 523 23.90 2.68 23.13
CA ILE A 523 24.34 3.49 24.26
C ILE A 523 23.55 3.05 25.50
N SER A 524 24.23 2.24 26.30
CA SER A 524 23.79 1.82 27.63
C SER A 524 24.01 2.92 28.66
N ASP A 525 23.18 2.81 29.69
CA ASP A 525 22.98 3.62 30.89
C ASP A 525 24.24 4.32 31.44
N ARG A 526 24.21 5.67 31.45
CA ARG A 526 25.12 6.49 32.27
C ARG A 526 24.32 7.56 33.03
N SER A 527 23.93 7.18 34.25
CA SER A 527 23.86 7.99 35.48
C SER A 527 23.84 9.51 35.26
N LEU A 528 22.63 10.08 35.26
CA LEU A 528 22.38 11.51 35.42
C LEU A 528 22.96 12.02 36.75
N LYS A 529 23.95 12.90 36.68
CA LYS A 529 24.27 13.84 37.77
C LYS A 529 24.12 15.26 37.23
N SER A 530 23.14 15.98 37.77
CA SER A 530 23.01 17.44 37.62
C SER A 530 24.17 18.12 38.38
N PRO A 531 24.75 19.21 37.84
CA PRO A 531 24.17 20.53 38.13
C PRO A 531 24.29 21.53 36.97
N ALA A 532 23.29 22.39 36.78
CA ALA A 532 23.46 23.60 35.96
C ALA A 532 23.30 24.85 36.84
N THR A 533 24.43 25.51 37.11
CA THR A 533 24.53 26.88 37.63
C THR A 533 24.16 27.90 36.55
N ARG A 534 23.73 29.09 36.98
CA ARG A 534 23.22 30.24 36.19
C ARG A 534 24.16 30.79 35.09
N GLN A 535 25.31 30.19 34.84
CA GLN A 535 26.38 30.69 33.97
C GLN A 535 26.33 30.13 32.53
N GLY A 536 25.58 29.04 32.28
CA GLY A 536 25.56 28.36 30.97
C GLY A 536 24.57 28.91 29.91
N ARG A 537 23.74 29.90 30.23
CA ARG A 537 22.77 30.45 29.27
C ARG A 537 23.43 31.30 28.17
N SER A 538 24.54 31.96 28.46
CA SER A 538 25.19 32.91 27.53
C SER A 538 25.99 32.27 26.40
N ASP A 539 26.34 30.98 26.54
CA ASP A 539 27.15 30.28 25.52
C ASP A 539 26.28 29.52 24.52
N LEU A 540 25.08 29.05 24.93
CA LEU A 540 24.12 28.43 24.01
C LEU A 540 23.60 29.43 22.96
N ASP A 541 23.41 30.70 23.33
CA ASP A 541 22.93 31.76 22.43
C ASP A 541 23.90 32.08 21.27
N LYS A 542 25.12 31.53 21.29
CA LYS A 542 26.09 31.61 20.19
C LYS A 542 25.91 30.49 19.16
N LEU A 543 25.20 29.42 19.51
CA LEU A 543 24.99 28.27 18.63
C LEU A 543 23.93 28.60 17.58
N ILE A 544 24.31 28.54 16.31
CA ILE A 544 23.43 28.85 15.17
C ILE A 544 22.15 28.01 15.23
N LEU A 545 22.28 26.70 15.51
CA LEU A 545 21.15 25.78 15.63
C LEU A 545 20.19 26.18 16.76
N TRP A 546 20.71 26.61 17.90
CA TRP A 546 19.88 27.01 19.04
C TRP A 546 19.05 28.26 18.73
N VAL A 547 19.70 29.29 18.20
CA VAL A 547 19.05 30.55 17.81
C VAL A 547 17.92 30.29 16.82
N GLU A 548 18.17 29.42 15.83
CA GLU A 548 17.17 29.14 14.81
C GLU A 548 16.01 28.28 15.34
N ILE A 549 16.29 27.25 16.16
CA ILE A 549 15.24 26.45 16.81
C ILE A 549 14.34 27.34 17.67
N GLN A 550 14.90 28.30 18.43
CA GLN A 550 14.09 29.23 19.23
C GLN A 550 13.10 30.02 18.37
N LYS A 551 13.54 30.52 17.20
CA LYS A 551 12.65 31.23 16.26
C LYS A 551 11.54 30.31 15.75
N GLN A 552 11.89 29.11 15.30
CA GLN A 552 10.91 28.18 14.74
C GLN A 552 9.90 27.68 15.79
N VAL A 553 10.36 27.42 17.02
CA VAL A 553 9.48 27.08 18.14
C VAL A 553 8.50 28.21 18.46
N LYS A 554 8.95 29.47 18.41
CA LYS A 554 8.06 30.62 18.60
C LYS A 554 6.98 30.70 17.51
N ILE A 555 7.37 30.55 16.23
CA ILE A 555 6.46 30.56 15.09
C ILE A 555 5.41 29.44 15.22
N LEU A 556 5.85 28.22 15.53
CA LEU A 556 4.95 27.08 15.70
C LEU A 556 3.99 27.28 16.88
N ARG A 557 4.45 27.86 17.99
CA ARG A 557 3.57 28.20 19.13
C ARG A 557 2.49 29.21 18.77
N GLU A 558 2.85 30.27 18.04
CA GLU A 558 1.89 31.27 17.57
C GLU A 558 0.82 30.61 16.68
N GLY A 559 1.23 29.74 15.74
CA GLY A 559 0.29 28.98 14.90
C GLY A 559 -0.63 28.05 15.70
N MET A 560 -0.10 27.35 16.71
CA MET A 560 -0.91 26.49 17.59
C MET A 560 -1.94 27.27 18.42
N GLU A 561 -1.61 28.49 18.85
CA GLU A 561 -2.55 29.37 19.57
C GLU A 561 -3.65 29.88 18.65
N ASP A 562 -3.32 30.21 17.41
CA ASP A 562 -4.29 30.65 16.40
C ASP A 562 -5.25 29.54 15.99
N GLU A 563 -4.77 28.29 15.81
CA GLU A 563 -5.64 27.13 15.58
C GLU A 563 -6.62 26.89 16.73
N LYS A 564 -6.15 27.03 17.99
CA LYS A 564 -7.01 26.93 19.18
C LYS A 564 -8.06 28.04 19.25
N ARG A 565 -7.77 29.23 18.71
CA ARG A 565 -8.70 30.37 18.67
C ARG A 565 -9.69 30.28 17.51
N GLY A 566 -9.30 29.72 16.38
CA GLY A 566 -10.14 29.58 15.18
C GLY A 566 -11.06 28.36 15.18
N GLY A 567 -10.82 27.37 16.06
CA GLY A 567 -11.61 26.14 16.17
C GLY A 567 -12.82 26.19 17.13
N ASN A 568 -13.29 27.38 17.52
CA ASN A 568 -14.39 27.58 18.47
C ASN A 568 -15.69 28.03 17.80
#